data_AF-A0A1G1DA73-F1
#
_entry.id   AF-A0A1G1DA73-F1
#
_cell.length_a   1.000
_cell.length_b   1.000
_cell.length_c   1.000
_cell.angle_alpha   90.00
_cell.angle_beta   90.00
_cell.angle_gamma   90.00
#
_symmetry.space_group_name_H-M   'P 1'
#
loop_
_entity.id
_entity.type
_entity.pdbx_description
1 polymer ?
#
loop_
_entity_poly.entity_id
_entity_poly.type
_entity_poly.pdbx_seq_one_letter_code
_entity_poly.pdbx_strand_id
1 'polypeptide(L)'
;MERIIKASSNEGDVVADFFGGGGTTFAVAMKYKRRFIGCDSSRVAISVTLDRLVKIGEEMSGVESNLSSKESHFQPKLQADGTVEKVPNIEVSYLGVYPVDKFTHLDHDSFIDFVLTCYGASHNTAEGIAHGFRPPAQQEPIIVGPANANDSIDAQTVKAFFDEIKSRLEPNKMVRAKIIGWRFNRQVVEYIKVLLRYIYENTLPMEIDLIPLDSKEFRKRILQRYQDVDEAEFYLRFSKPPVIGDIRVKKVGELEYEFEAMDAFSSNEDGYLVNCQWDFDYHEGHFTADKDYILSRQKVKPKGRDERFEAILTAKYKFEKEGEYTIACKVQDNLAGETVLAKRVKVEE
;
A
#
# COMPACT_ATOMS: atom_id res chain seq x y z
N MET A 1 14.60 -18.47 21.66
CA MET A 1 14.73 -18.78 20.22
C MET A 1 16.13 -19.27 19.86
N GLU A 2 17.19 -18.52 20.18
CA GLU A 2 18.60 -18.91 19.93
C GLU A 2 18.94 -20.37 20.25
N ARG A 3 18.63 -20.83 21.46
CA ARG A 3 18.89 -22.21 21.88
C ARG A 3 18.27 -23.25 20.93
N ILE A 4 17.08 -22.98 20.41
CA ILE A 4 16.35 -23.90 19.51
C ILE A 4 17.06 -23.94 18.16
N ILE A 5 17.34 -22.78 17.56
CA ILE A 5 18.00 -22.70 16.24
C ILE A 5 19.37 -23.38 16.28
N LYS A 6 20.18 -23.16 17.32
CA LYS A 6 21.51 -23.79 17.46
C LYS A 6 21.44 -25.30 17.70
N ALA A 7 20.40 -25.79 18.38
CA ALA A 7 20.26 -27.22 18.69
C ALA A 7 19.64 -28.03 17.54
N SER A 8 18.82 -27.40 16.69
CA SER A 8 17.97 -28.08 15.70
C SER A 8 18.23 -27.67 14.24
N SER A 9 19.28 -26.91 13.95
CA SER A 9 19.68 -26.53 12.58
C SER A 9 21.18 -26.30 12.49
N ASN A 10 21.72 -26.39 11.28
CA ASN A 10 23.10 -26.03 10.94
C ASN A 10 23.15 -24.69 10.20
N GLU A 11 24.36 -24.12 10.09
CA GLU A 11 24.60 -22.97 9.23
C GLU A 11 24.20 -23.28 7.78
N GLY A 12 23.56 -22.33 7.09
CA GLY A 12 23.03 -22.51 5.73
C GLY A 12 21.63 -23.16 5.62
N ASP A 13 21.14 -23.78 6.70
CA ASP A 13 19.77 -24.33 6.75
C ASP A 13 18.72 -23.22 6.62
N VAL A 14 17.49 -23.61 6.27
CA VAL A 14 16.34 -22.72 6.17
C VAL A 14 15.49 -22.86 7.43
N VAL A 15 15.24 -21.75 8.13
CA VAL A 15 14.29 -21.67 9.24
C VAL A 15 12.98 -21.08 8.73
N ALA A 16 11.87 -21.78 8.96
CA ALA A 16 10.54 -21.31 8.58
C ALA A 16 9.74 -20.84 9.81
N ASP A 17 9.08 -19.69 9.71
CA ASP A 17 8.15 -19.18 10.73
C ASP A 17 6.96 -18.46 10.07
N PHE A 18 5.77 -19.04 10.18
CA PHE A 18 4.54 -18.51 9.58
C PHE A 18 3.69 -17.69 10.55
N PHE A 19 4.25 -17.38 11.72
CA PHE A 19 3.69 -16.48 12.73
C PHE A 19 4.79 -15.53 13.21
N GLY A 20 5.50 -14.94 12.24
CA GLY A 20 6.77 -14.28 12.48
C GLY A 20 6.71 -13.11 13.47
N GLY A 21 5.56 -12.44 13.60
CA GLY A 21 5.35 -11.32 14.51
C GLY A 21 6.43 -10.25 14.34
N GLY A 22 7.07 -9.83 15.44
CA GLY A 22 8.21 -8.89 15.42
C GLY A 22 9.55 -9.49 14.95
N GLY A 23 9.53 -10.62 14.24
CA GLY A 23 10.67 -11.15 13.50
C GLY A 23 11.79 -11.78 14.33
N THR A 24 11.51 -12.20 15.56
CA THR A 24 12.54 -12.75 16.46
C THR A 24 13.19 -14.01 15.89
N THR A 25 12.42 -14.88 15.25
CA THR A 25 12.94 -16.09 14.61
C THR A 25 13.89 -15.76 13.47
N PHE A 26 13.51 -14.84 12.58
CA PHE A 26 14.31 -14.42 11.43
C PHE A 26 15.58 -13.69 11.86
N ALA A 27 15.48 -12.77 12.82
CA ALA A 27 16.62 -12.05 13.38
C ALA A 27 17.68 -13.00 13.96
N VAL A 28 17.25 -14.01 14.72
CA VAL A 28 18.14 -15.01 15.29
C VAL A 28 18.69 -15.95 14.22
N ALA A 29 17.88 -16.36 13.24
CA ALA A 29 18.32 -17.17 12.11
C ALA A 29 19.44 -16.46 11.32
N MET A 30 19.23 -15.18 11.00
CA MET A 30 20.19 -14.33 10.28
C MET A 30 21.51 -14.17 11.05
N LYS A 31 21.45 -13.84 12.35
CA LYS A 31 22.65 -13.75 13.22
C LYS A 31 23.44 -15.05 13.29
N TYR A 32 22.75 -16.18 13.17
CA TYR A 32 23.36 -17.51 13.13
C TYR A 32 23.55 -18.04 11.70
N LYS A 33 23.52 -17.20 10.66
CA LYS A 33 23.83 -17.60 9.28
C LYS A 33 22.92 -18.70 8.71
N ARG A 34 21.66 -18.72 9.13
CA ARG A 34 20.60 -19.52 8.50
C ARG A 34 19.85 -18.64 7.49
N ARG A 35 19.33 -19.28 6.44
CA ARG A 35 18.31 -18.69 5.58
C ARG A 35 16.97 -18.72 6.31
N PHE A 36 16.03 -17.90 5.88
CA PHE A 36 14.70 -17.91 6.47
C PHE A 36 13.60 -17.67 5.43
N ILE A 37 12.42 -18.18 5.75
CA ILE A 37 11.18 -17.91 5.03
C ILE A 37 10.05 -17.80 6.05
N GLY A 38 9.09 -16.93 5.80
CA GLY A 38 7.99 -16.77 6.73
C GLY A 38 6.95 -15.80 6.26
N CYS A 39 5.90 -15.68 7.07
CA CYS A 39 4.84 -14.73 6.85
C CYS A 39 4.22 -14.29 8.18
N ASP A 40 3.46 -13.20 8.09
CA ASP A 40 2.59 -12.71 9.14
C ASP A 40 1.42 -11.98 8.46
N SER A 41 0.22 -12.05 9.01
CA SER A 41 -0.95 -11.34 8.47
C SER A 41 -0.89 -9.84 8.77
N SER A 42 -0.11 -9.42 9.76
CA SER A 42 0.08 -8.03 10.14
C SER A 42 1.21 -7.39 9.34
N ARG A 43 0.87 -6.44 8.47
CA ARG A 43 1.88 -5.62 7.77
C ARG A 43 2.75 -4.82 8.74
N VAL A 44 2.19 -4.37 9.87
CA VAL A 44 2.99 -3.70 10.91
C VAL A 44 4.07 -4.64 11.45
N ALA A 45 3.72 -5.92 11.67
CA ALA A 45 4.68 -6.93 12.13
C ALA A 45 5.77 -7.20 11.08
N ILE A 46 5.41 -7.29 9.81
CA ILE A 46 6.36 -7.42 8.70
C ILE A 46 7.27 -6.19 8.57
N SER A 47 6.73 -4.97 8.68
CA SER A 47 7.51 -3.72 8.65
C SER A 47 8.53 -3.68 9.79
N VAL A 48 8.09 -3.96 11.02
CA VAL A 48 8.99 -4.01 12.20
C VAL A 48 10.04 -5.10 12.04
N THR A 49 9.65 -6.25 11.47
CA THR A 49 10.58 -7.34 11.15
C THR A 49 11.63 -6.90 10.13
N LEU A 50 11.22 -6.22 9.05
CA LEU A 50 12.12 -5.72 8.02
C LEU A 50 13.13 -4.73 8.61
N ASP A 51 12.64 -3.71 9.34
CA ASP A 51 13.50 -2.71 9.99
C ASP A 51 14.55 -3.38 10.90
N ARG A 52 14.13 -4.42 11.65
CA ARG A 52 15.01 -5.20 12.51
C ARG A 52 16.05 -6.00 11.72
N LEU A 53 15.67 -6.63 10.61
CA LEU A 53 16.57 -7.42 9.77
C LEU A 53 17.58 -6.52 9.04
N VAL A 54 17.15 -5.36 8.56
CA VAL A 54 18.01 -4.34 7.96
C VAL A 54 19.08 -3.91 8.97
N LYS A 55 18.69 -3.52 10.19
CA LYS A 55 19.63 -3.12 11.24
C LYS A 55 20.67 -4.21 11.56
N ILE A 56 20.24 -5.48 11.64
CA ILE A 56 21.17 -6.60 11.84
C ILE A 56 22.11 -6.74 10.65
N GLY A 57 21.62 -6.54 9.43
CA GLY A 57 22.43 -6.54 8.22
C GLY A 57 23.49 -5.44 8.24
N GLU A 58 23.11 -4.23 8.65
CA GLU A 58 24.03 -3.09 8.83
C GLU A 58 25.09 -3.40 9.88
N GLU A 59 24.71 -3.96 11.04
CA GLU A 59 25.65 -4.37 12.08
C GLU A 59 26.62 -5.48 11.60
N MET A 60 26.13 -6.47 10.85
CA MET A 60 26.95 -7.56 10.30
C MET A 60 27.91 -7.09 9.19
N SER A 61 27.47 -6.09 8.44
CA SER A 61 28.19 -5.58 7.27
C SER A 61 29.07 -4.38 7.56
N GLY A 62 28.80 -3.65 8.64
CA GLY A 62 29.40 -2.35 8.88
C GLY A 62 28.98 -1.29 7.86
N VAL A 63 27.94 -1.52 7.06
CA VAL A 63 27.46 -0.55 6.07
C VAL A 63 25.98 -0.25 6.25
N GLU A 64 25.67 1.04 6.33
CA GLU A 64 24.30 1.55 6.42
C GLU A 64 23.54 1.35 5.09
N SER A 65 22.28 0.95 5.20
CA SER A 65 21.40 0.76 4.06
C SER A 65 20.84 2.10 3.59
N ASN A 66 20.71 2.30 2.28
CA ASN A 66 20.13 3.49 1.67
C ASN A 66 18.92 3.04 0.85
N LEU A 67 17.71 3.50 1.19
CA LEU A 67 16.58 3.47 0.27
C LEU A 67 16.63 4.73 -0.60
N SER A 68 17.20 4.61 -1.80
CA SER A 68 17.05 5.52 -2.94
C SER A 68 17.75 6.89 -2.86
N SER A 69 18.83 7.04 -3.63
CA SER A 69 19.03 8.26 -4.40
C SER A 69 18.04 8.24 -5.58
N LYS A 70 17.43 9.39 -5.90
CA LYS A 70 16.41 9.56 -6.98
C LYS A 70 16.84 9.06 -8.37
N GLU A 71 18.10 8.64 -8.54
CA GLU A 71 18.70 8.23 -9.81
C GLU A 71 19.06 6.74 -9.86
N SER A 72 18.96 5.97 -8.77
CA SER A 72 19.28 4.54 -8.82
C SER A 72 18.45 3.70 -7.83
N HIS A 73 17.67 2.76 -8.37
CA HIS A 73 16.93 1.74 -7.61
C HIS A 73 17.83 0.60 -7.08
N PHE A 74 19.15 0.75 -7.18
CA PHE A 74 20.10 -0.31 -6.86
C PHE A 74 21.29 0.26 -6.08
N GLN A 75 21.44 -0.15 -4.83
CA GLN A 75 22.69 0.10 -4.10
C GLN A 75 23.83 -0.65 -4.82
N PRO A 76 24.97 0.00 -5.12
CA PRO A 76 26.14 -0.69 -5.63
C PRO A 76 26.55 -1.81 -4.67
N LYS A 77 27.16 -2.89 -5.19
CA LYS A 77 27.70 -3.98 -4.36
C LYS A 77 28.56 -3.37 -3.26
N LEU A 78 28.19 -3.66 -2.01
CA LEU A 78 28.96 -3.41 -0.81
C LEU A 78 30.28 -4.21 -0.88
N GLN A 79 31.28 -3.69 -1.57
CA GLN A 79 32.65 -4.16 -1.49
C GLN A 79 33.46 -3.09 -0.77
N ALA A 80 33.36 -3.09 0.56
CA ALA A 80 34.34 -2.43 1.40
C ALA A 80 35.44 -3.47 1.72
N ASP A 81 36.67 -3.16 1.33
CA ASP A 81 37.85 -3.91 1.75
C ASP A 81 38.02 -3.72 3.27
N GLY A 82 37.82 -4.78 4.06
CA GLY A 82 38.09 -4.70 5.50
C GLY A 82 37.39 -5.73 6.35
N THR A 83 36.06 -5.79 6.35
CA THR A 83 35.27 -6.73 7.17
C THR A 83 33.82 -6.59 6.79
N VAL A 84 33.16 -7.64 6.28
CA VAL A 84 31.70 -7.62 6.10
C VAL A 84 31.20 -9.06 6.02
N GLU A 85 30.55 -9.56 7.07
CA GLU A 85 29.98 -10.91 7.02
C GLU A 85 28.87 -10.97 5.95
N LYS A 86 28.74 -12.07 5.21
CA LYS A 86 27.76 -12.16 4.10
C LYS A 86 26.33 -12.00 4.63
N VAL A 87 25.70 -10.87 4.31
CA VAL A 87 24.29 -10.59 4.62
C VAL A 87 23.40 -11.34 3.63
N PRO A 88 22.34 -12.06 4.06
CA PRO A 88 21.38 -12.68 3.16
C PRO A 88 20.56 -11.62 2.42
N ASN A 89 20.12 -11.94 1.20
CA ASN A 89 19.11 -11.13 0.52
C ASN A 89 17.81 -11.17 1.34
N ILE A 90 17.21 -10.02 1.56
CA ILE A 90 15.92 -9.86 2.24
C ILE A 90 14.91 -9.40 1.19
N GLU A 91 13.84 -10.16 1.01
CA GLU A 91 12.74 -9.83 0.11
C GLU A 91 11.42 -9.88 0.87
N VAL A 92 10.57 -8.88 0.65
CA VAL A 92 9.23 -8.81 1.23
C VAL A 92 8.22 -8.73 0.09
N SER A 93 7.41 -9.77 -0.03
CA SER A 93 6.28 -9.82 -0.96
C SER A 93 4.98 -9.61 -0.21
N TYR A 94 4.12 -8.72 -0.71
CA TYR A 94 2.76 -8.55 -0.20
C TYR A 94 1.79 -9.30 -1.10
N LEU A 95 1.01 -10.21 -0.51
CA LEU A 95 -0.07 -10.88 -1.21
C LEU A 95 -1.39 -10.20 -0.85
N GLY A 96 -2.19 -9.87 -1.87
CA GLY A 96 -3.54 -9.34 -1.65
C GLY A 96 -3.61 -7.87 -1.24
N VAL A 97 -2.47 -7.18 -1.20
CA VAL A 97 -2.40 -5.73 -0.98
C VAL A 97 -1.74 -5.09 -2.19
N TYR A 98 -2.44 -4.12 -2.76
CA TYR A 98 -2.12 -3.45 -4.00
C TYR A 98 -2.05 -1.94 -3.74
N PRO A 99 -0.89 -1.43 -3.29
CA PRO A 99 -0.68 0.00 -3.12
C PRO A 99 -0.85 0.72 -4.45
N VAL A 100 -1.74 1.72 -4.49
CA VAL A 100 -2.16 2.35 -5.75
C VAL A 100 -1.01 3.08 -6.45
N ASP A 101 -0.04 3.57 -5.69
CA ASP A 101 1.16 4.26 -6.15
C ASP A 101 2.08 3.35 -6.97
N LYS A 102 2.12 2.04 -6.65
CA LYS A 102 2.96 1.07 -7.37
C LYS A 102 2.52 0.83 -8.82
N PHE A 103 1.25 1.10 -9.13
CA PHE A 103 0.72 0.96 -10.49
C PHE A 103 1.21 2.06 -11.44
N THR A 104 1.74 3.17 -10.91
CA THR A 104 2.30 4.26 -11.72
C THR A 104 3.46 3.80 -12.62
N HIS A 105 4.14 2.71 -12.25
CA HIS A 105 5.27 2.16 -12.98
C HIS A 105 4.88 1.03 -13.95
N LEU A 106 3.61 0.61 -13.97
CA LEU A 106 3.12 -0.38 -14.91
C LEU A 106 2.73 0.31 -16.22
N ASP A 107 3.04 -0.34 -17.34
CA ASP A 107 2.48 0.08 -18.62
C ASP A 107 0.95 -0.10 -18.63
N HIS A 108 0.29 0.65 -19.50
CA HIS A 108 -1.17 0.73 -19.48
C HIS A 108 -1.84 -0.60 -19.85
N ASP A 109 -1.25 -1.38 -20.76
CA ASP A 109 -1.81 -2.65 -21.21
C ASP A 109 -1.73 -3.72 -20.11
N SER A 110 -0.57 -3.84 -19.45
CA SER A 110 -0.42 -4.70 -18.26
C SER A 110 -1.40 -4.33 -17.16
N PHE A 111 -1.67 -3.03 -16.98
CA PHE A 111 -2.67 -2.57 -16.01
C PHE A 111 -4.10 -2.95 -16.41
N ILE A 112 -4.45 -2.81 -17.69
CA ILE A 112 -5.73 -3.25 -18.24
C ILE A 112 -5.92 -4.74 -17.97
N ASP A 113 -4.93 -5.57 -18.31
CA ASP A 113 -4.96 -7.02 -18.12
C ASP A 113 -5.15 -7.40 -16.64
N PHE A 114 -4.44 -6.72 -15.75
CA PHE A 114 -4.62 -6.89 -14.31
C PHE A 114 -6.06 -6.60 -13.87
N VAL A 115 -6.61 -5.44 -14.25
CA VAL A 115 -7.97 -5.03 -13.86
C VAL A 115 -9.02 -5.99 -14.43
N LEU A 116 -8.90 -6.37 -15.70
CA LEU A 116 -9.80 -7.31 -16.35
C LEU A 116 -9.73 -8.68 -15.69
N THR A 117 -8.54 -9.16 -15.34
CA THR A 117 -8.33 -10.43 -14.63
C THR A 117 -8.99 -10.41 -13.26
N CYS A 118 -8.78 -9.34 -12.48
CA CYS A 118 -9.44 -9.14 -11.19
C CYS A 118 -10.96 -9.19 -11.32
N TYR A 119 -11.51 -8.45 -12.28
CA TYR A 119 -12.94 -8.42 -12.57
C TYR A 119 -13.45 -9.71 -13.26
N GLY A 120 -12.50 -10.57 -13.64
CA GLY A 120 -12.56 -11.73 -14.52
C GLY A 120 -13.45 -11.56 -15.73
N ALA A 121 -13.15 -10.50 -16.45
CA ALA A 121 -13.45 -10.32 -17.85
C ALA A 121 -12.30 -10.87 -18.70
N SER A 122 -12.56 -11.00 -20.00
CA SER A 122 -11.55 -11.36 -20.99
C SER A 122 -11.14 -10.12 -21.77
N HIS A 123 -9.86 -10.04 -22.11
CA HIS A 123 -9.33 -8.97 -22.97
C HIS A 123 -10.03 -8.98 -24.33
N ASN A 124 -10.34 -7.80 -24.85
CA ASN A 124 -10.88 -7.64 -26.19
C ASN A 124 -9.74 -7.71 -27.21
N THR A 125 -9.76 -8.69 -28.10
CA THR A 125 -8.75 -8.81 -29.17
C THR A 125 -9.19 -8.18 -30.49
N ALA A 126 -10.40 -7.64 -30.57
CA ALA A 126 -10.92 -6.95 -31.74
C ALA A 126 -10.65 -5.43 -31.64
N GLU A 127 -10.57 -4.76 -32.80
CA GLU A 127 -10.49 -3.30 -32.83
C GLU A 127 -11.74 -2.67 -32.17
N GLY A 128 -11.51 -1.79 -31.20
CA GLY A 128 -12.54 -1.12 -30.42
C GLY A 128 -11.96 -0.30 -29.28
N ILE A 129 -12.82 0.50 -28.65
CA ILE A 129 -12.56 1.30 -27.46
C ILE A 129 -12.73 0.46 -26.19
N ALA A 130 -13.60 -0.56 -26.22
CA ALA A 130 -13.75 -1.50 -25.12
C ALA A 130 -12.47 -2.33 -24.91
N HIS A 131 -11.91 -2.29 -23.71
CA HIS A 131 -10.72 -3.06 -23.35
C HIS A 131 -11.04 -4.53 -23.06
N GLY A 132 -12.25 -4.84 -22.58
CA GLY A 132 -12.63 -6.21 -22.27
C GLY A 132 -14.11 -6.44 -22.15
N PHE A 133 -14.47 -7.72 -22.06
CA PHE A 133 -15.86 -8.17 -21.95
C PHE A 133 -15.98 -9.29 -20.94
N ARG A 134 -17.05 -9.27 -20.15
CA ARG A 134 -17.35 -10.38 -19.23
C ARG A 134 -18.25 -11.45 -19.88
N PRO A 135 -17.90 -12.75 -19.78
CA PRO A 135 -18.80 -13.85 -20.14
C PRO A 135 -20.00 -13.97 -19.17
N PRO A 136 -21.13 -14.57 -19.60
CA PRO A 136 -21.35 -15.29 -20.85
C PRO A 136 -22.30 -14.54 -21.81
N ALA A 137 -21.92 -13.38 -22.39
CA ALA A 137 -22.62 -12.79 -23.55
C ALA A 137 -22.00 -11.51 -24.15
N GLN A 138 -20.81 -11.06 -23.72
CA GLN A 138 -20.30 -9.71 -24.05
C GLN A 138 -21.29 -8.57 -23.66
N GLN A 139 -22.26 -8.86 -22.79
CA GLN A 139 -23.28 -7.90 -22.32
C GLN A 139 -22.72 -6.89 -21.31
N GLU A 140 -21.50 -7.09 -20.84
CA GLU A 140 -20.80 -6.20 -19.90
C GLU A 140 -19.48 -5.76 -20.55
N PRO A 141 -19.51 -4.79 -21.48
CA PRO A 141 -18.31 -4.15 -22.01
C PRO A 141 -17.62 -3.35 -20.90
N ILE A 142 -16.30 -3.41 -20.88
CA ILE A 142 -15.48 -2.77 -19.86
C ILE A 142 -14.43 -1.91 -20.54
N ILE A 143 -14.30 -0.68 -20.05
CA ILE A 143 -13.14 0.18 -20.29
C ILE A 143 -12.45 0.46 -18.96
N VAL A 144 -11.12 0.49 -19.01
CA VAL A 144 -10.26 0.70 -17.85
C VAL A 144 -9.54 2.04 -18.01
N GLY A 145 -9.60 2.88 -16.98
CA GLY A 145 -8.91 4.16 -16.95
C GLY A 145 -7.39 4.01 -16.76
N PRO A 146 -6.65 5.14 -16.67
CA PRO A 146 -5.19 5.12 -16.61
C PRO A 146 -4.61 4.34 -15.40
N ALA A 147 -3.39 3.81 -15.58
CA ALA A 147 -2.66 3.08 -14.53
C ALA A 147 -2.26 3.97 -13.34
N ASN A 148 -1.94 5.24 -13.60
CA ASN A 148 -1.60 6.21 -12.58
C ASN A 148 -2.85 6.60 -11.77
N ALA A 149 -2.80 6.41 -10.47
CA ALA A 149 -3.92 6.66 -9.56
C ALA A 149 -4.33 8.14 -9.43
N ASN A 150 -3.49 9.07 -9.88
CA ASN A 150 -3.81 10.50 -9.90
C ASN A 150 -4.55 10.94 -11.17
N ASP A 151 -4.52 10.11 -12.21
CA ASP A 151 -5.12 10.42 -13.49
C ASP A 151 -6.57 9.93 -13.54
N SER A 152 -7.33 10.50 -14.47
CA SER A 152 -8.71 10.13 -14.73
C SER A 152 -8.89 9.87 -16.21
N ILE A 153 -9.76 8.92 -16.56
CA ILE A 153 -10.23 8.78 -17.94
C ILE A 153 -10.84 10.10 -18.39
N ASP A 154 -10.68 10.47 -19.65
CA ASP A 154 -11.23 11.72 -20.17
C ASP A 154 -12.64 11.52 -20.74
N ALA A 155 -13.38 12.63 -20.87
CA ALA A 155 -14.76 12.59 -21.37
C ALA A 155 -14.87 12.21 -22.86
N GLN A 156 -13.83 12.43 -23.67
CA GLN A 156 -13.85 12.04 -25.09
C GLN A 156 -13.76 10.53 -25.24
N THR A 157 -12.90 9.89 -24.46
CA THR A 157 -12.78 8.42 -24.39
C THR A 157 -14.08 7.79 -23.88
N VAL A 158 -14.70 8.36 -22.82
CA VAL A 158 -16.01 7.92 -22.33
C VAL A 158 -17.09 8.04 -23.42
N LYS A 159 -17.08 9.13 -24.19
CA LYS A 159 -17.99 9.32 -25.32
C LYS A 159 -17.78 8.27 -26.41
N ALA A 160 -16.53 8.04 -26.81
CA ALA A 160 -16.20 7.07 -27.84
C ALA A 160 -16.64 5.64 -27.44
N PHE A 161 -16.41 5.29 -26.17
CA PHE A 161 -16.87 4.03 -25.59
C PHE A 161 -18.40 3.91 -25.63
N PHE A 162 -19.12 4.96 -25.24
CA PHE A 162 -20.58 5.00 -25.31
C PHE A 162 -21.09 4.82 -26.75
N ASP A 163 -20.52 5.56 -27.71
CA ASP A 163 -20.91 5.52 -29.12
C ASP A 163 -20.67 4.13 -29.73
N GLU A 164 -19.55 3.46 -29.39
CA GLU A 164 -19.29 2.09 -29.80
C GLU A 164 -20.39 1.14 -29.31
N ILE A 165 -20.71 1.17 -28.01
CA ILE A 165 -21.71 0.27 -27.43
C ILE A 165 -23.08 0.55 -28.05
N LYS A 166 -23.45 1.83 -28.18
CA LYS A 166 -24.71 2.26 -28.79
C LYS A 166 -24.88 1.71 -30.20
N SER A 167 -23.82 1.68 -31.00
CA SER A 167 -23.85 1.15 -32.38
C SER A 167 -24.13 -0.35 -32.45
N ARG A 168 -23.92 -1.09 -31.35
CA ARG A 168 -24.07 -2.54 -31.25
C ARG A 168 -25.27 -2.96 -30.38
N LEU A 169 -26.13 -2.02 -29.99
CA LEU A 169 -27.30 -2.32 -29.16
C LEU A 169 -28.34 -3.16 -29.91
N GLU A 170 -28.89 -4.15 -29.22
CA GLU A 170 -29.99 -4.98 -29.70
C GLU A 170 -31.25 -4.72 -28.84
N PRO A 171 -32.47 -4.60 -29.40
CA PRO A 171 -33.67 -4.17 -28.67
C PRO A 171 -34.03 -4.96 -27.42
N ASN A 172 -33.68 -6.26 -27.36
CA ASN A 172 -34.06 -7.17 -26.27
C ASN A 172 -32.86 -7.60 -25.41
N LYS A 173 -31.72 -6.91 -25.52
CA LYS A 173 -30.49 -7.28 -24.84
C LYS A 173 -29.97 -6.12 -24.03
N MET A 174 -30.17 -6.19 -22.72
CA MET A 174 -29.63 -5.18 -21.79
C MET A 174 -28.11 -5.26 -21.77
N VAL A 175 -27.45 -4.13 -22.02
CA VAL A 175 -25.99 -3.99 -21.94
C VAL A 175 -25.62 -3.20 -20.68
N ARG A 176 -24.71 -3.71 -19.87
CA ARG A 176 -24.23 -3.06 -18.64
C ARG A 176 -22.79 -2.61 -18.81
N ALA A 177 -22.58 -1.42 -19.34
CA ALA A 177 -21.25 -0.89 -19.56
C ALA A 177 -20.56 -0.51 -18.24
N LYS A 178 -19.29 -0.89 -18.08
CA LYS A 178 -18.49 -0.58 -16.90
C LYS A 178 -17.30 0.28 -17.28
N ILE A 179 -17.15 1.41 -16.59
CA ILE A 179 -15.99 2.27 -16.69
C ILE A 179 -15.26 2.15 -15.35
N ILE A 180 -14.15 1.43 -15.36
CA ILE A 180 -13.39 1.09 -14.16
C ILE A 180 -12.14 1.96 -14.11
N GLY A 181 -11.83 2.57 -12.97
CA GLY A 181 -10.61 3.37 -12.86
C GLY A 181 -10.32 3.79 -11.42
N TRP A 182 -9.16 4.39 -11.18
CA TRP A 182 -8.82 4.88 -9.84
C TRP A 182 -9.68 6.07 -9.42
N ARG A 183 -9.88 7.02 -10.33
CA ARG A 183 -10.56 8.28 -10.05
C ARG A 183 -11.35 8.77 -11.25
N PHE A 184 -12.45 9.46 -10.96
CA PHE A 184 -13.29 10.13 -11.94
C PHE A 184 -13.32 11.62 -11.64
N ASN A 185 -12.78 12.43 -12.55
CA ASN A 185 -12.81 13.88 -12.39
C ASN A 185 -14.24 14.42 -12.53
N ARG A 186 -14.45 15.66 -12.11
CA ARG A 186 -15.79 16.30 -12.15
C ARG A 186 -16.39 16.32 -13.56
N GLN A 187 -15.57 16.52 -14.59
CA GLN A 187 -16.04 16.58 -15.97
C GLN A 187 -16.64 15.24 -16.42
N VAL A 188 -15.97 14.12 -16.13
CA VAL A 188 -16.49 12.77 -16.41
C VAL A 188 -17.76 12.50 -15.64
N VAL A 189 -17.79 12.80 -14.34
CA VAL A 189 -18.97 12.56 -13.51
C VAL A 189 -20.19 13.33 -14.02
N GLU A 190 -20.03 14.60 -14.39
CA GLU A 190 -21.12 15.38 -14.99
C GLU A 190 -21.51 14.85 -16.37
N TYR A 191 -20.54 14.41 -17.18
CA TYR A 191 -20.81 13.83 -18.49
C TYR A 191 -21.60 12.52 -18.41
N ILE A 192 -21.29 11.65 -17.44
CA ILE A 192 -22.06 10.42 -17.18
C ILE A 192 -23.51 10.75 -16.84
N LYS A 193 -23.79 11.79 -16.06
CA LYS A 193 -25.18 12.21 -15.78
C LYS A 193 -25.94 12.60 -17.06
N VAL A 194 -25.26 13.24 -18.01
CA VAL A 194 -25.83 13.57 -19.32
C VAL A 194 -26.14 12.30 -20.12
N LEU A 195 -25.21 11.34 -20.15
CA LEU A 195 -25.41 10.06 -20.83
C LEU A 195 -26.55 9.24 -20.21
N LEU A 196 -26.63 9.17 -18.88
CA LEU A 196 -27.72 8.49 -18.18
C LEU A 196 -29.09 9.09 -18.51
N ARG A 197 -29.18 10.43 -18.60
CA ARG A 197 -30.40 11.11 -19.04
C ARG A 197 -30.75 10.74 -20.48
N TYR A 198 -29.76 10.74 -21.37
CA TYR A 198 -29.95 10.38 -22.77
C TYR A 198 -30.43 8.93 -22.93
N ILE A 199 -29.84 7.98 -22.20
CA ILE A 199 -30.25 6.57 -22.17
C ILE A 199 -31.72 6.44 -21.76
N TYR A 200 -32.11 7.15 -20.69
CA TYR A 200 -33.48 7.14 -20.18
C TYR A 200 -34.47 7.73 -21.20
N GLU A 201 -34.19 8.92 -21.73
CA GLU A 201 -35.06 9.61 -22.69
C GLU A 201 -35.26 8.82 -24.00
N ASN A 202 -34.24 8.07 -24.43
CA ASN A 202 -34.27 7.27 -25.66
C ASN A 202 -34.62 5.80 -25.41
N THR A 203 -34.94 5.42 -24.18
CA THR A 203 -35.30 4.04 -23.78
C THR A 203 -34.27 3.00 -24.27
N LEU A 204 -32.98 3.34 -24.21
CA LEU A 204 -31.93 2.44 -24.67
C LEU A 204 -31.77 1.27 -23.68
N PRO A 205 -31.63 0.01 -24.13
CA PRO A 205 -31.35 -1.13 -23.26
C PRO A 205 -29.88 -1.13 -22.82
N MET A 206 -29.47 -0.07 -22.11
CA MET A 206 -28.11 0.14 -21.63
C MET A 206 -28.10 0.71 -20.21
N GLU A 207 -27.14 0.25 -19.39
CA GLU A 207 -26.73 0.85 -18.12
C GLU A 207 -25.24 1.22 -18.23
N ILE A 208 -24.82 2.30 -17.56
CA ILE A 208 -23.41 2.70 -17.49
C ILE A 208 -23.05 2.99 -16.04
N ASP A 209 -22.02 2.32 -15.54
CA ASP A 209 -21.54 2.50 -14.18
C ASP A 209 -20.07 2.95 -14.15
N LEU A 210 -19.79 3.94 -13.30
CA LEU A 210 -18.44 4.32 -12.90
C LEU A 210 -18.05 3.50 -11.66
N ILE A 211 -17.01 2.68 -11.76
CA ILE A 211 -16.56 1.83 -10.66
C ILE A 211 -15.14 2.23 -10.24
N PRO A 212 -14.96 2.88 -9.07
CA PRO A 212 -13.64 3.13 -8.53
C PRO A 212 -12.97 1.80 -8.14
N LEU A 213 -11.72 1.59 -8.53
CA LEU A 213 -10.96 0.36 -8.24
C LEU A 213 -10.81 0.09 -6.74
N ASP A 214 -10.71 1.14 -5.93
CA ASP A 214 -10.59 1.07 -4.48
C ASP A 214 -11.94 1.02 -3.75
N SER A 215 -13.06 0.95 -4.48
CA SER A 215 -14.39 0.86 -3.89
C SER A 215 -14.74 -0.55 -3.39
N LYS A 216 -15.66 -0.61 -2.42
CA LYS A 216 -16.34 -1.87 -2.03
C LYS A 216 -17.07 -2.52 -3.19
N GLU A 217 -17.61 -1.74 -4.14
CA GLU A 217 -18.32 -2.29 -5.30
C GLU A 217 -17.40 -3.14 -6.17
N PHE A 218 -16.20 -2.64 -6.48
CA PHE A 218 -15.21 -3.39 -7.23
C PHE A 218 -14.82 -4.67 -6.49
N ARG A 219 -14.50 -4.57 -5.19
CA ARG A 219 -14.15 -5.75 -4.36
C ARG A 219 -15.27 -6.78 -4.30
N LYS A 220 -16.51 -6.36 -4.06
CA LYS A 220 -17.68 -7.25 -3.98
C LYS A 220 -17.81 -8.13 -5.23
N ARG A 221 -17.50 -7.60 -6.41
CA ARG A 221 -17.54 -8.35 -7.68
C ARG A 221 -16.48 -9.44 -7.77
N ILE A 222 -15.35 -9.27 -7.11
CA ILE A 222 -14.25 -10.22 -7.08
C ILE A 222 -14.56 -11.30 -6.05
N LEU A 223 -15.00 -10.89 -4.87
CA LEU A 223 -15.33 -11.77 -3.75
C LEU A 223 -16.47 -12.75 -4.07
N GLN A 224 -17.41 -12.40 -4.95
CA GLN A 224 -18.45 -13.30 -5.45
C GLN A 224 -17.94 -14.62 -6.04
N ARG A 225 -16.65 -14.71 -6.39
CA ARG A 225 -16.01 -15.91 -6.93
C ARG A 225 -15.44 -16.83 -5.85
N TYR A 226 -15.37 -16.37 -4.61
CA TYR A 226 -14.79 -17.09 -3.48
C TYR A 226 -15.90 -17.69 -2.62
N GLN A 227 -15.66 -18.89 -2.08
CA GLN A 227 -16.63 -19.59 -1.22
C GLN A 227 -16.77 -18.90 0.14
N ASP A 228 -15.68 -18.37 0.68
CA ASP A 228 -15.61 -17.71 2.00
C ASP A 228 -15.38 -16.19 1.83
N VAL A 229 -16.45 -15.47 1.49
CA VAL A 229 -16.42 -14.02 1.16
C VAL A 229 -15.85 -13.15 2.29
N ASP A 230 -16.17 -13.48 3.54
CA ASP A 230 -15.77 -12.69 4.72
C ASP A 230 -14.28 -12.82 5.03
N GLU A 231 -13.66 -13.99 4.77
CA GLU A 231 -12.21 -14.17 4.85
C GLU A 231 -11.51 -13.61 3.59
N ALA A 232 -12.14 -13.74 2.42
CA ALA A 232 -11.62 -13.29 1.14
C ALA A 232 -11.46 -11.76 1.05
N GLU A 233 -12.31 -10.97 1.73
CA GLU A 233 -12.18 -9.50 1.77
C GLU A 233 -10.83 -9.05 2.36
N PHE A 234 -10.26 -9.84 3.27
CA PHE A 234 -8.93 -9.57 3.81
C PHE A 234 -7.84 -9.61 2.73
N TYR A 235 -7.97 -10.50 1.75
CA TYR A 235 -6.93 -10.82 0.77
C TYR A 235 -6.99 -9.98 -0.51
N LEU A 236 -7.83 -8.95 -0.60
CA LEU A 236 -7.81 -8.03 -1.72
C LEU A 236 -8.05 -6.58 -1.31
N ARG A 237 -6.98 -5.80 -1.27
CA ARG A 237 -7.00 -4.41 -0.83
C ARG A 237 -6.26 -3.53 -1.82
N PHE A 238 -6.94 -2.53 -2.34
CA PHE A 238 -6.33 -1.42 -3.04
C PHE A 238 -6.10 -0.31 -2.02
N SER A 239 -4.84 -0.13 -1.61
CA SER A 239 -4.51 0.73 -0.47
C SER A 239 -3.94 2.06 -0.97
N LYS A 240 -4.59 3.16 -0.61
CA LYS A 240 -4.05 4.50 -0.71
C LYS A 240 -3.12 4.77 0.48
N PRO A 241 -2.05 5.56 0.29
CA PRO A 241 -1.28 6.03 1.42
C PRO A 241 -2.15 6.91 2.35
N PRO A 242 -2.01 6.78 3.68
CA PRO A 242 -2.56 7.74 4.63
C PRO A 242 -1.95 9.13 4.42
N VAL A 243 -2.57 10.16 4.97
CA VAL A 243 -2.08 11.53 4.91
C VAL A 243 -1.44 11.91 6.24
N ILE A 244 -0.39 12.72 6.19
CA ILE A 244 0.16 13.48 7.33
C ILE A 244 0.23 14.93 6.84
N GLY A 245 -0.46 15.86 7.50
CA GLY A 245 -0.51 17.25 7.07
C GLY A 245 0.76 18.03 7.40
N ASP A 246 1.25 17.91 8.64
CA ASP A 246 2.51 18.50 9.10
C ASP A 246 3.00 17.76 10.36
N ILE A 247 4.22 18.05 10.80
CA ILE A 247 4.72 17.68 12.13
C ILE A 247 4.78 18.92 12.99
N ARG A 248 3.96 18.98 14.04
CA ARG A 248 4.07 20.02 15.07
C ARG A 248 5.23 19.69 16.00
N VAL A 249 6.03 20.70 16.32
CA VAL A 249 7.18 20.60 17.21
C VAL A 249 7.03 21.62 18.32
N LYS A 250 7.16 21.18 19.57
CA LYS A 250 7.03 22.05 20.76
C LYS A 250 8.16 21.75 21.73
N LYS A 251 8.99 22.76 22.04
CA LYS A 251 9.97 22.68 23.12
C LYS A 251 9.24 22.61 24.48
N VAL A 252 9.58 21.63 25.30
CA VAL A 252 8.97 21.41 26.63
C VAL A 252 9.99 21.44 27.77
N GLY A 253 11.29 21.34 27.47
CA GLY A 253 12.38 21.43 28.43
C GLY A 253 13.73 21.71 27.76
N GLU A 254 14.81 21.60 28.52
CA GLU A 254 16.19 21.69 28.03
C GLU A 254 16.48 20.50 27.11
N LEU A 255 16.68 20.78 25.82
CA LEU A 255 16.82 19.79 24.74
C LEU A 255 15.65 18.79 24.62
N GLU A 256 14.52 19.04 25.28
CA GLU A 256 13.35 18.14 25.29
C GLU A 256 12.19 18.74 24.48
N TYR A 257 11.68 17.95 23.55
CA TYR A 257 10.68 18.35 22.58
C TYR A 257 9.54 17.34 22.50
N GLU A 258 8.33 17.86 22.28
CA GLU A 258 7.13 17.11 21.96
C GLU A 258 6.80 17.27 20.48
N PHE A 259 6.51 16.14 19.84
CA PHE A 259 6.21 16.02 18.42
C PHE A 259 4.80 15.48 18.25
N GLU A 260 4.07 15.98 17.25
CA GLU A 260 2.72 15.55 16.92
C GLU A 260 2.54 15.49 15.40
N ALA A 261 2.08 14.34 14.89
CA ALA A 261 1.69 14.17 13.50
C ALA A 261 0.29 14.79 13.29
N MET A 262 0.27 15.99 12.70
CA MET A 262 -0.93 16.80 12.51
C MET A 262 -1.72 16.35 11.29
N ASP A 263 -3.05 16.43 11.39
CA ASP A 263 -3.99 16.08 10.32
C ASP A 263 -3.69 14.70 9.72
N ALA A 264 -3.30 13.75 10.58
CA ALA A 264 -2.99 12.39 10.16
C ALA A 264 -4.27 11.53 10.11
N PHE A 265 -4.59 10.99 8.93
CA PHE A 265 -5.76 10.13 8.74
C PHE A 265 -5.54 9.15 7.58
N SER A 266 -6.32 8.05 7.55
CA SER A 266 -6.31 7.13 6.42
C SER A 266 -7.17 7.66 5.27
N SER A 267 -6.63 7.61 4.05
CA SER A 267 -7.34 7.98 2.82
C SER A 267 -8.27 6.88 2.29
N ASN A 268 -8.29 5.72 2.94
CA ASN A 268 -9.04 4.55 2.51
C ASN A 268 -10.44 4.51 3.13
N GLU A 269 -11.40 3.94 2.43
CA GLU A 269 -12.73 3.67 2.98
C GLU A 269 -12.61 2.69 4.17
N ASP A 270 -13.23 3.01 5.31
CA ASP A 270 -13.08 2.30 6.60
C ASP A 270 -11.65 2.26 7.18
N GLY A 271 -10.76 3.06 6.61
CA GLY A 271 -9.37 3.18 7.05
C GLY A 271 -9.24 3.90 8.39
N TYR A 272 -8.33 3.42 9.24
CA TYR A 272 -7.90 4.11 10.45
C TYR A 272 -6.43 3.81 10.74
N LEU A 273 -5.75 4.74 11.39
CA LEU A 273 -4.33 4.61 11.71
C LEU A 273 -4.14 3.60 12.85
N VAL A 274 -3.28 2.60 12.62
CA VAL A 274 -3.02 1.50 13.57
C VAL A 274 -1.65 1.60 14.23
N ASN A 275 -0.75 2.39 13.65
CA ASN A 275 0.60 2.60 14.19
C ASN A 275 1.14 3.96 13.72
N CYS A 276 1.95 4.57 14.58
CA CYS A 276 2.84 5.67 14.23
C CYS A 276 4.26 5.28 14.69
N GLN A 277 5.26 5.61 13.89
CA GLN A 277 6.66 5.45 14.25
C GLN A 277 7.35 6.81 14.16
N TRP A 278 8.36 7.01 15.00
CA TRP A 278 9.15 8.23 15.02
C TRP A 278 10.63 7.91 14.81
N ASP A 279 11.28 8.73 14.00
CA ASP A 279 12.72 8.76 13.78
C ASP A 279 13.19 10.19 14.07
N PHE A 280 14.12 10.33 15.01
CA PHE A 280 14.61 11.65 15.46
C PHE A 280 15.95 12.03 14.84
N ASP A 281 16.53 11.15 14.01
CA ASP A 281 17.77 11.38 13.27
C ASP A 281 17.62 10.83 11.84
N TYR A 282 16.53 11.22 11.18
CA TYR A 282 16.15 10.70 9.89
C TYR A 282 17.13 11.15 8.80
N HIS A 283 17.68 10.18 8.09
CA HIS A 283 18.42 10.42 6.85
C HIS A 283 17.51 10.14 5.65
N GLU A 284 17.52 11.00 4.63
CA GLU A 284 16.61 10.84 3.49
C GLU A 284 16.80 9.47 2.83
N GLY A 285 15.75 8.65 2.84
CA GLY A 285 15.83 7.28 2.34
C GLY A 285 16.26 6.23 3.38
N HIS A 286 16.43 6.59 4.65
CA HIS A 286 16.72 5.63 5.71
C HIS A 286 15.88 5.99 6.94
N PHE A 287 14.73 5.32 7.07
CA PHE A 287 13.86 5.49 8.22
C PHE A 287 14.19 4.44 9.28
N THR A 288 14.73 4.87 10.40
CA THR A 288 15.05 4.01 11.54
C THR A 288 14.20 4.44 12.73
N ALA A 289 13.14 3.69 13.00
CA ALA A 289 12.27 3.98 14.14
C ALA A 289 13.07 3.96 15.44
N ASP A 290 12.91 5.01 16.26
CA ASP A 290 13.41 5.05 17.61
C ASP A 290 12.82 3.88 18.41
N LYS A 291 13.65 3.24 19.25
CA LYS A 291 13.31 2.05 20.01
C LYS A 291 12.03 2.20 20.85
N ASP A 292 11.76 3.40 21.36
CA ASP A 292 10.62 3.68 22.23
C ASP A 292 9.36 4.01 21.40
N TYR A 293 9.52 4.24 20.10
CA TYR A 293 8.49 4.64 19.15
C TYR A 293 8.35 3.69 17.95
N ILE A 294 8.80 2.43 18.05
CA ILE A 294 8.60 1.41 16.99
C ILE A 294 7.11 1.02 16.85
N LEU A 295 6.37 1.03 17.96
CA LEU A 295 4.97 0.64 18.05
C LEU A 295 4.15 1.65 18.87
N SER A 296 4.04 2.89 18.39
CA SER A 296 3.21 3.91 19.06
C SER A 296 1.74 3.71 18.73
N ARG A 297 1.07 2.86 19.55
CA ARG A 297 -0.34 2.53 19.43
C ARG A 297 -0.96 2.12 20.76
N GLN A 298 -2.27 2.30 20.89
CA GLN A 298 -3.05 1.93 22.06
C GLN A 298 -4.21 1.01 21.70
N LYS A 299 -4.60 0.11 22.62
CA LYS A 299 -5.81 -0.69 22.45
C LYS A 299 -7.03 0.14 22.80
N VAL A 300 -8.03 0.12 21.91
CA VAL A 300 -9.31 0.78 22.11
C VAL A 300 -10.45 -0.21 21.86
N LYS A 301 -11.58 0.02 22.53
CA LYS A 301 -12.81 -0.75 22.34
C LYS A 301 -13.95 0.20 21.95
N PRO A 302 -14.11 0.51 20.65
CA PRO A 302 -15.19 1.38 20.21
C PRO A 302 -16.54 0.74 20.53
N LYS A 303 -17.55 1.55 20.89
CA LYS A 303 -18.89 1.03 21.17
C LYS A 303 -19.43 0.25 19.95
N GLY A 304 -19.80 -1.01 20.17
CA GLY A 304 -20.36 -1.88 19.13
C GLY A 304 -19.35 -2.41 18.10
N ARG A 305 -18.05 -2.33 18.37
CA ARG A 305 -16.99 -2.95 17.55
C ARG A 305 -16.03 -3.76 18.42
N ASP A 306 -15.29 -4.65 17.78
CA ASP A 306 -14.21 -5.40 18.41
C ASP A 306 -13.06 -4.50 18.85
N GLU A 307 -12.25 -5.02 19.78
CA GLU A 307 -11.03 -4.37 20.22
C GLU A 307 -10.07 -4.20 19.05
N ARG A 308 -9.54 -2.98 18.90
CA ARG A 308 -8.61 -2.61 17.83
C ARG A 308 -7.47 -1.76 18.36
N PHE A 309 -6.41 -1.64 17.57
CA PHE A 309 -5.30 -0.72 17.87
C PHE A 309 -5.51 0.60 17.14
N GLU A 310 -5.26 1.71 17.82
CA GLU A 310 -5.21 3.06 17.23
C GLU A 310 -3.83 3.68 17.45
N ALA A 311 -3.32 4.37 16.43
CA ALA A 311 -2.02 5.02 16.48
C ALA A 311 -1.96 6.11 17.56
N ILE A 312 -0.85 6.18 18.28
CA ILE A 312 -0.49 7.33 19.12
C ILE A 312 0.34 8.25 18.26
N LEU A 313 -0.22 9.41 17.92
CA LEU A 313 0.37 10.36 16.96
C LEU A 313 1.34 11.35 17.60
N THR A 314 1.71 11.14 18.86
CA THR A 314 2.60 12.02 19.62
C THR A 314 3.82 11.28 20.12
N ALA A 315 4.91 12.01 20.26
CA ALA A 315 6.14 11.52 20.87
C ALA A 315 6.84 12.62 21.68
N LYS A 316 7.58 12.23 22.70
CA LYS A 316 8.47 13.10 23.46
C LYS A 316 9.88 12.59 23.38
N TYR A 317 10.81 13.46 23.00
CA TYR A 317 12.19 13.07 22.80
C TYR A 317 13.13 14.12 23.37
N LYS A 318 14.20 13.64 24.01
CA LYS A 318 15.26 14.48 24.54
C LYS A 318 16.52 14.26 23.72
N PHE A 319 16.98 15.31 23.05
CA PHE A 319 18.21 15.29 22.27
C PHE A 319 19.42 15.33 23.19
N GLU A 320 20.51 14.72 22.73
CA GLU A 320 21.78 14.73 23.48
C GLU A 320 22.52 16.06 23.37
N LYS A 321 22.35 16.77 22.24
CA LYS A 321 23.07 18.01 21.91
C LYS A 321 22.18 18.97 21.13
N GLU A 322 22.49 20.26 21.23
CA GLU A 322 21.96 21.27 20.30
C GLU A 322 22.43 20.99 18.86
N GLY A 323 21.62 21.39 17.89
CA GLY A 323 21.93 21.15 16.48
C GLY A 323 20.71 21.19 15.57
N GLU A 324 20.95 21.01 14.28
CA GLU A 324 19.89 20.78 13.31
C GLU A 324 19.70 19.28 13.11
N TYR A 325 18.46 18.82 13.30
CA TYR A 325 18.06 17.44 13.13
C TYR A 325 16.96 17.37 12.08
N THR A 326 16.91 16.27 11.34
CA THR A 326 15.74 15.93 10.54
C THR A 326 14.97 14.87 11.28
N ILE A 327 13.74 15.16 11.65
CA ILE A 327 12.85 14.20 12.30
C ILE A 327 11.85 13.70 11.27
N ALA A 328 11.43 12.44 11.38
CA ALA A 328 10.39 11.87 10.54
C ALA A 328 9.37 11.09 11.36
N CYS A 329 8.13 11.08 10.90
CA CYS A 329 7.12 10.17 11.39
C CYS A 329 6.57 9.30 10.26
N LYS A 330 6.34 8.03 10.55
CA LYS A 330 5.72 7.05 9.65
C LYS A 330 4.38 6.63 10.22
N VAL A 331 3.29 6.91 9.52
CA VAL A 331 1.96 6.45 9.91
C VAL A 331 1.54 5.26 9.06
N GLN A 332 0.88 4.29 9.68
CA GLN A 332 0.39 3.07 9.02
C GLN A 332 -1.09 2.88 9.33
N ASP A 333 -1.87 2.48 8.32
CA ASP A 333 -3.29 2.18 8.49
C ASP A 333 -3.61 0.67 8.50
N ASN A 334 -4.84 0.33 8.89
CA ASN A 334 -5.34 -1.05 8.96
C ASN A 334 -5.45 -1.75 7.61
N LEU A 335 -5.38 -1.00 6.51
CA LEU A 335 -5.48 -1.45 5.13
C LEU A 335 -4.13 -1.47 4.43
N ALA A 336 -3.06 -1.48 5.22
CA ALA A 336 -1.69 -1.59 4.75
C ALA A 336 -1.20 -0.35 3.96
N GLY A 337 -1.88 0.80 4.05
CA GLY A 337 -1.31 2.07 3.62
C GLY A 337 -0.22 2.54 4.60
N GLU A 338 0.84 3.15 4.08
CA GLU A 338 1.89 3.79 4.88
C GLU A 338 2.36 5.10 4.24
N THR A 339 2.75 6.06 5.08
CA THR A 339 3.29 7.35 4.65
C THR A 339 4.36 7.80 5.64
N VAL A 340 5.45 8.34 5.12
CA VAL A 340 6.50 9.00 5.90
C VAL A 340 6.46 10.50 5.61
N LEU A 341 6.52 11.32 6.64
CA LEU A 341 6.74 12.77 6.54
C LEU A 341 7.99 13.12 7.34
N ALA A 342 8.86 13.95 6.78
CA ALA A 342 10.07 14.45 7.44
C ALA A 342 10.03 15.97 7.60
N LYS A 343 10.63 16.48 8.68
CA LYS A 343 10.72 17.90 9.01
C LYS A 343 12.08 18.22 9.61
N ARG A 344 12.70 19.32 9.17
CA ARG A 344 13.93 19.85 9.80
C ARG A 344 13.57 20.63 11.05
N VAL A 345 14.32 20.40 12.12
CA VAL A 345 14.12 20.99 13.45
C VAL A 345 15.45 21.49 13.96
N LYS A 346 15.47 22.73 14.46
CA LYS A 346 16.62 23.27 15.19
C LYS A 346 16.38 23.08 16.68
N VAL A 347 17.27 22.33 17.31
CA VAL A 347 17.27 22.01 18.73
C VAL A 347 18.23 22.98 19.42
N GLU A 348 17.73 23.68 20.43
CA GLU A 348 18.45 24.71 21.18
C GLU A 348 18.26 24.45 22.68
N GLU A 349 19.26 24.75 23.51
CA GLU A 349 19.22 24.60 24.98
C GLU A 349 18.12 25.42 25.66
#